data_AF-A0A5C7ZKY0-F1
#
_entry.id   AF-A0A5C7ZKY0-F1
#
_cell.length_a   1.000
_cell.length_b   1.000
_cell.length_c   1.000
_cell.angle_alpha   90.00
_cell.angle_beta   90.00
_cell.angle_gamma   90.00
#
_symmetry.space_group_name_H-M   'P 1'
#
loop_
_entity.id
_entity.type
_entity.pdbx_description
1 polymer ?
#
loop_
_entity_poly.entity_id
_entity_poly.type
_entity_poly.pdbx_seq_one_letter_code
_entity_poly.pdbx_strand_id
1 'polypeptide(L)' 'TNLVKGAGLGLAIVRRLCELYGWEVSLAPRPQGGAVATLQFDKRS' A
#
# COMPACT_ATOMS: atom_id res chain seq x y z
N THR A 1 16.73 -23.03 3.27
CA THR A 1 16.36 -21.96 2.31
C THR A 1 16.21 -20.68 3.10
N ASN A 2 17.12 -19.72 2.91
CA ASN A 2 17.05 -18.43 3.62
C ASN A 2 15.87 -17.62 3.05
N LEU A 3 14.72 -17.67 3.71
CA LEU A 3 13.55 -16.87 3.36
C LEU A 3 13.87 -15.42 3.74
N VAL A 4 14.41 -14.66 2.80
CA VAL A 4 14.54 -13.20 2.94
C VAL A 4 13.13 -12.63 3.02
N LYS A 5 12.60 -12.51 4.24
CA LYS A 5 11.37 -11.77 4.49
C LYS A 5 11.72 -10.30 4.35
N GLY A 6 11.09 -9.60 3.42
CA GLY A 6 11.20 -8.14 3.35
C GLY A 6 10.79 -7.55 4.69
N ALA A 7 11.51 -6.52 5.16
CA ALA A 7 11.30 -5.90 6.47
C ALA A 7 9.93 -5.19 6.65
N GLY A 8 8.99 -5.34 5.71
CA GLY A 8 7.66 -4.72 5.77
C GLY A 8 7.64 -3.20 5.55
N LEU A 9 8.77 -2.61 5.13
CA LEU A 9 8.93 -1.16 5.07
C LEU A 9 8.09 -0.48 3.99
N GLY A 10 7.89 -1.12 2.83
CA GLY A 10 7.22 -0.50 1.68
C GLY A 10 5.81 0.02 2.02
N LEU A 11 4.95 -0.83 2.56
CA LEU A 11 3.58 -0.44 2.92
C LEU A 11 3.55 0.51 4.14
N ALA A 12 4.50 0.38 5.06
CA ALA A 12 4.62 1.30 6.20
C ALA A 12 4.88 2.74 5.74
N ILE A 13 5.75 2.93 4.73
CA ILE A 13 6.02 4.25 4.14
C ILE A 13 4.76 4.79 3.43
N VAL A 14 4.09 3.98 2.62
CA VAL A 14 2.88 4.41 1.89
C VAL A 14 1.78 4.85 2.85
N ARG A 15 1.55 4.10 3.93
CA ARG A 15 0.59 4.48 4.98
C ARG A 15 0.94 5.82 5.61
N ARG A 16 2.22 6.05 5.90
CA ARG A 16 2.67 7.32 6.48
C ARG A 16 2.43 8.51 5.54
N LEU A 17 2.65 8.33 4.25
CA LEU A 17 2.34 9.36 3.25
C LEU A 17 0.82 9.61 3.16
N CYS A 18 0.01 8.56 3.21
CA CYS A 18 -1.44 8.69 3.23
C CYS A 18 -1.95 9.49 4.43
N GLU A 19 -1.43 9.22 5.63
CA GLU A 19 -1.71 9.99 6.84
C GLU A 19 -1.29 11.46 6.71
N LEU A 20 -0.13 11.73 6.10
CA LEU A 20 0.42 13.08 5.96
C LEU A 20 -0.36 13.94 4.96
N TYR A 21 -0.77 13.35 3.84
CA TYR A 21 -1.40 14.08 2.72
C TYR A 21 -2.91 13.89 2.64
N GLY A 22 -3.52 13.16 3.58
CA GLY A 22 -4.96 12.85 3.54
C GLY A 22 -5.34 11.94 2.36
N TRP A 23 -4.40 11.15 1.84
CA TRP A 23 -4.64 10.17 0.79
C TRP A 23 -5.11 8.84 1.40
N GLU A 24 -5.63 7.95 0.56
CA GLU A 24 -6.11 6.63 0.98
C GLU A 24 -5.38 5.52 0.23
N VAL A 25 -5.03 4.44 0.95
CA VAL A 25 -4.46 3.22 0.36
C VAL A 25 -5.29 2.00 0.75
N SER A 26 -5.58 1.13 -0.21
CA SER A 26 -6.27 -0.14 0.02
C SER A 26 -5.58 -1.29 -0.69
N LEU A 27 -5.75 -2.51 -0.17
CA LEU A 27 -5.18 -3.74 -0.71
C LEU A 27 -6.25 -4.82 -0.73
N ALA A 28 -6.49 -5.44 -1.89
CA ALA A 28 -7.49 -6.48 -2.04
C ALA A 28 -6.94 -7.68 -2.85
N PRO A 29 -7.31 -8.92 -2.51
CA PRO A 29 -7.00 -10.08 -3.34
C PRO A 29 -7.84 -10.05 -4.62
N ARG A 30 -7.31 -10.57 -5.74
CA ARG A 30 -8.09 -10.76 -6.97
C ARG A 30 -8.62 -12.19 -7.08
N PRO A 31 -9.84 -12.40 -7.61
CA PRO A 31 -10.40 -13.73 -7.82
C PRO A 31 -9.50 -14.65 -8.66
N GLN A 32 -8.75 -14.11 -9.62
CA GLN A 32 -7.84 -14.89 -10.49
C GLN A 32 -6.43 -15.05 -9.88
N GLY A 33 -6.21 -14.63 -8.64
CA GLY A 33 -4.92 -14.63 -7.98
C GLY A 33 -4.16 -13.30 -8.03
N GLY A 34 -3.19 -13.17 -7.13
CA GLY A 34 -2.45 -11.93 -6.88
C GLY A 34 -3.24 -10.90 -6.06
N ALA A 35 -2.74 -9.66 -6.05
CA ALA A 35 -3.30 -8.57 -5.29
C ALA A 35 -3.49 -7.32 -6.16
N VAL A 36 -4.44 -6.49 -5.78
CA VAL A 36 -4.62 -5.12 -6.26
C VAL A 36 -4.31 -4.19 -5.10
N ALA A 37 -3.41 -3.24 -5.35
CA ALA A 37 -3.18 -2.11 -4.45
C ALA A 37 -3.73 -0.86 -5.12
N THR A 38 -4.56 -0.11 -4.39
CA THR A 38 -5.14 1.14 -4.87
C THR A 38 -4.65 2.28 -3.98
N LEU A 39 -4.14 3.34 -4.60
CA LEU A 39 -3.76 4.58 -3.95
C LEU A 39 -4.63 5.71 -4.51
N GLN A 40 -5.39 6.36 -3.65
CA GLN A 40 -6.31 7.44 -4.00
C GLN A 40 -5.79 8.75 -3.44
N PHE A 41 -5.46 9.68 -4.35
CA PHE A 41 -5.03 11.02 -4.01
C PHE A 41 -6.26 11.91 -3.78
N ASP A 42 -6.26 12.69 -2.70
CA ASP A 42 -7.26 13.76 -2.52
C ASP A 42 -6.96 14.91 -3.51
N LYS A 43 -7.99 15.53 -4.06
CA LYS A 43 -7.89 16.61 -5.05
C LYS A 43 -7.58 17.98 -4.42
N ARG A 44 -7.26 18.04 -3.13
CA ARG A 44 -6.92 19.31 -2.48
C ARG A 44 -5.51 19.76 -2.86
N SER A 45 -5.45 20.48 -3.97
CA SER A 45 -4.54 21.59 -4.20
C SER A 45 -5.35 22.86 -4.33
#